data_AF-A0A7R9XZ87-F1
#
_entry.id   AF-A0A7R9XZ87-F1
#
_cell.length_a   1.000
_cell.length_b   1.000
_cell.length_c   1.000
_cell.angle_alpha   90.00
_cell.angle_beta   90.00
_cell.angle_gamma   90.00
#
_symmetry.space_group_name_H-M   'P 1'
#
loop_
_entity.id
_entity.type
_entity.pdbx_description
1 polymer ?
#
loop_
_entity_poly.entity_id
_entity_poly.type
_entity_poly.pdbx_seq_one_letter_code
_entity_poly.pdbx_strand_id
1 'polypeptide(L)'
;RRAWDAQVGDFLDARAREVPAAPPLIWCGDLNCAVTDADVSDPTFFASQTGGRGAEVAADPRDRGQPGFIPNERARFEDLLRRGGLSCAYRHVHGPCARHASWMGHEGVHMVGRYRGKWMRLDYFLLQEQLLRRVRADGTGILSQRFAEAELVQRDTRCFLGSDHCPVTLVLEAAGGGERAPEPPAANAATADYDDDDYATDDYDGAGALDDDGAADRPWH
;
A
#
# COMPACT_ATOMS: atom_id res chain seq x y z
N ARG A 1 -11.98 10.91 5.55
CA ARG A 1 -11.16 11.33 4.39
C ARG A 1 -11.08 12.85 4.20
N ARG A 2 -12.18 13.58 3.96
CA ARG A 2 -12.12 15.04 3.66
C ARG A 2 -11.37 15.91 4.66
N ALA A 3 -11.62 15.72 5.96
CA ALA A 3 -10.93 16.47 7.01
C ALA A 3 -9.41 16.22 7.00
N TRP A 4 -9.02 14.97 6.70
CA TRP A 4 -7.61 14.59 6.55
C TRP A 4 -7.00 15.22 5.30
N ASP A 5 -7.69 15.20 4.15
CA ASP A 5 -7.23 15.87 2.93
C ASP A 5 -6.98 17.37 3.19
N ALA A 6 -7.88 18.03 3.94
CA ALA A 6 -7.72 19.44 4.30
C ALA A 6 -6.47 19.68 5.16
N GLN A 7 -6.25 18.86 6.19
CA GLN A 7 -5.07 18.97 7.07
C GLN A 7 -3.75 18.70 6.33
N VAL A 8 -3.72 17.68 5.46
CA VAL A 8 -2.56 17.42 4.59
C VAL A 8 -2.29 18.62 3.70
N GLY A 9 -3.36 19.21 3.17
CA GLY A 9 -3.30 20.47 2.47
C GLY A 9 -2.58 21.58 3.24
N ASP A 10 -3.06 21.86 4.45
CA ASP A 10 -2.49 22.92 5.30
C ASP A 10 -1.01 22.67 5.60
N PHE A 11 -0.63 21.40 5.79
CA PHE A 11 0.76 20.98 5.91
C PHE A 11 1.58 21.27 4.64
N LEU A 12 1.06 20.96 3.46
CA LEU A 12 1.74 21.22 2.19
C LEU A 12 1.92 22.72 1.94
N ASP A 13 0.90 23.53 2.25
CA ASP A 13 1.01 24.99 2.14
C ASP A 13 2.02 25.57 3.12
N ALA A 14 2.06 25.05 4.36
CA ALA A 14 3.07 25.44 5.34
C ALA A 14 4.48 25.09 4.84
N ARG A 15 4.66 23.89 4.29
CA ARG A 15 5.94 23.46 3.73
C ARG A 15 6.37 24.28 2.52
N ALA A 16 5.44 24.65 1.65
CA ALA A 16 5.74 25.50 0.50
C ALA A 16 6.31 26.87 0.94
N ARG A 17 5.91 27.41 2.11
CA ARG A 17 6.45 28.66 2.68
C ARG A 17 7.85 28.53 3.27
N GLU A 18 8.32 27.33 3.59
CA GLU A 18 9.64 27.06 4.18
C GLU A 18 10.74 26.81 3.13
N VAL A 19 10.38 26.66 1.86
CA VAL A 19 11.33 26.49 0.74
C VAL A 19 12.07 27.82 0.51
N PRO A 20 13.42 27.81 0.35
CA PRO A 20 14.31 26.67 0.13
C PRO A 20 15.03 26.13 1.38
N ALA A 21 14.73 26.62 2.59
CA ALA A 21 15.43 26.22 3.81
C ALA A 21 15.06 24.80 4.27
N ALA A 22 13.85 24.33 3.96
CA ALA A 22 13.39 22.99 4.31
C ALA A 22 14.02 21.89 3.41
N PRO A 23 14.35 20.71 3.98
CA PRO A 23 14.69 19.54 3.19
C PRO A 23 13.59 19.16 2.19
N PRO A 24 13.94 18.64 1.00
CA PRO A 24 12.96 18.21 0.02
C PRO A 24 12.00 17.14 0.56
N LEU A 25 10.71 17.25 0.24
CA LEU A 25 9.66 16.33 0.68
C LEU A 25 9.54 15.11 -0.25
N ILE A 26 9.47 13.93 0.36
CA ILE A 26 8.95 12.69 -0.22
C ILE A 26 7.73 12.28 0.61
N TRP A 27 6.59 12.10 -0.05
CA TRP A 27 5.36 11.59 0.55
C TRP A 27 5.05 10.21 -0.03
N CYS A 28 5.04 9.19 0.82
CA CYS A 28 4.89 7.81 0.39
C CYS A 28 3.90 6.98 1.22
N GLY A 29 3.45 5.88 0.64
CA GLY A 29 2.54 4.90 1.25
C GLY A 29 1.22 4.76 0.49
N ASP A 30 0.26 4.08 1.11
CA ASP A 30 -1.12 3.97 0.63
C ASP A 30 -1.85 5.30 0.83
N LEU A 31 -2.09 6.01 -0.28
CA LEU A 31 -2.77 7.30 -0.28
C LEU A 31 -4.26 7.18 -0.57
N ASN A 32 -4.76 5.95 -0.73
CA ASN A 32 -6.16 5.60 -0.96
C ASN A 32 -6.79 6.45 -2.09
N CYS A 33 -6.07 6.62 -3.20
CA CYS A 33 -6.57 7.32 -4.39
C CYS A 33 -5.86 6.84 -5.65
N ALA A 34 -6.59 6.19 -6.54
CA ALA A 34 -6.22 5.94 -7.92
C ALA A 34 -6.61 7.17 -8.76
N VAL A 35 -5.62 7.97 -9.14
CA VAL A 35 -5.82 9.33 -9.68
C VAL A 35 -6.46 9.30 -11.07
N THR A 36 -5.98 8.40 -11.92
CA THR A 36 -6.36 8.29 -13.33
C THR A 36 -6.98 6.94 -13.65
N ASP A 37 -7.62 6.82 -14.81
CA ASP A 37 -8.18 5.56 -15.29
C ASP A 37 -7.10 4.51 -15.59
N ALA A 38 -5.85 4.95 -15.77
CA ALA A 38 -4.68 4.07 -15.88
C ALA A 38 -4.26 3.46 -14.53
N ASP A 39 -4.82 3.95 -13.42
CA ASP A 39 -4.53 3.50 -12.06
C ASP A 39 -5.50 2.45 -11.55
N VAL A 40 -6.40 1.95 -12.41
CA VAL A 40 -7.36 0.89 -12.07
C VAL A 40 -7.53 -0.10 -13.22
N SER A 41 -7.91 -1.34 -12.88
CA SER A 41 -8.14 -2.38 -13.89
C SER A 41 -9.39 -2.11 -14.74
N ASP A 42 -10.44 -1.57 -14.12
CA ASP A 42 -11.74 -1.35 -14.77
C ASP A 42 -12.41 -0.08 -14.22
N PRO A 43 -12.19 1.08 -14.86
CA PRO A 43 -12.76 2.36 -14.43
C PRO A 43 -14.29 2.34 -14.33
N THR A 44 -14.97 1.63 -15.24
CA THR A 44 -16.43 1.55 -15.26
C THR A 44 -16.96 0.76 -14.07
N PHE A 45 -16.32 -0.38 -13.76
CA PHE A 45 -16.64 -1.15 -12.57
C PHE A 45 -16.48 -0.30 -11.31
N PHE A 46 -15.33 0.35 -11.12
CA PHE A 46 -15.09 1.13 -9.90
C PHE A 46 -15.99 2.37 -9.78
N ALA A 47 -16.28 3.07 -10.88
CA ALA A 47 -17.18 4.21 -10.88
C ALA A 47 -18.66 3.82 -10.60
N SER A 48 -19.08 2.62 -11.03
CA SER A 48 -20.45 2.14 -10.85
C SER A 48 -20.72 1.48 -9.50
N GLN A 49 -19.71 1.32 -8.64
CA GLN A 49 -19.94 0.79 -7.29
C GLN A 49 -20.81 1.76 -6.50
N THR A 50 -22.03 1.33 -6.18
CA THR A 50 -22.83 1.94 -5.12
C THR A 50 -22.34 1.35 -3.80
N GLY A 51 -22.24 2.15 -2.73
CA GLY A 51 -21.76 1.69 -1.41
C GLY A 51 -22.39 0.37 -0.95
N GLY A 52 -21.74 -0.30 0.02
CA GLY A 52 -22.18 -1.60 0.55
C GLY A 52 -23.67 -1.63 0.91
N ARG A 53 -24.28 -2.81 0.98
CA ARG A 53 -25.72 -2.96 1.29
C ARG A 53 -26.09 -2.11 2.52
N GLY A 54 -27.02 -1.17 2.34
CA GLY A 54 -27.49 -0.27 3.41
C GLY A 54 -26.72 1.06 3.55
N ALA A 55 -25.70 1.31 2.73
CA ALA A 55 -25.05 2.62 2.68
C ALA A 55 -26.00 3.66 2.05
N GLU A 56 -26.17 4.80 2.71
CA GLU A 56 -26.87 5.93 2.11
C GLU A 56 -26.14 6.37 0.84
N VAL A 57 -26.91 6.57 -0.23
CA VAL A 57 -26.38 7.10 -1.48
C VAL A 57 -25.94 8.54 -1.22
N ALA A 58 -24.67 8.83 -1.44
CA ALA A 58 -24.15 10.19 -1.28
C ALA A 58 -24.98 11.20 -2.08
N ALA A 59 -25.31 12.32 -1.44
CA ALA A 59 -26.15 13.36 -2.02
C ALA A 59 -25.52 13.96 -3.29
N ASP A 60 -24.22 14.30 -3.23
CA ASP A 60 -23.44 14.70 -4.40
C ASP A 60 -23.09 13.46 -5.25
N PRO A 61 -23.51 13.38 -6.52
CA PRO A 61 -23.14 12.29 -7.42
C PRO A 61 -21.62 12.10 -7.58
N ARG A 62 -20.82 13.15 -7.40
CA ARG A 62 -19.35 13.09 -7.49
C ARG A 62 -18.70 12.45 -6.25
N ASP A 63 -19.48 12.17 -5.20
CA ASP A 63 -19.07 11.39 -4.03
C ASP A 63 -19.52 9.93 -4.09
N ARG A 64 -19.99 9.46 -5.25
CA ARG A 64 -20.39 8.07 -5.49
C ARG A 64 -19.27 7.30 -6.21
N GLY A 65 -19.26 5.98 -6.05
CA GLY A 65 -18.25 5.09 -6.61
C GLY A 65 -17.50 4.30 -5.53
N GLN A 66 -16.52 3.52 -5.96
CA GLN A 66 -15.63 2.79 -5.07
C GLN A 66 -14.68 3.77 -4.35
N PRO A 67 -14.56 3.71 -3.00
CA PRO A 67 -13.52 4.43 -2.28
C PRO A 67 -12.13 4.20 -2.90
N GLY A 68 -11.36 5.27 -3.06
CA GLY A 68 -10.10 5.24 -3.80
C GLY A 68 -10.25 5.53 -5.29
N PHE A 69 -11.46 5.58 -5.84
CA PHE A 69 -11.72 6.01 -7.22
C PHE A 69 -12.91 6.97 -7.36
N ILE A 70 -13.37 7.56 -6.25
CA ILE A 70 -14.46 8.53 -6.22
C ILE A 70 -14.02 9.85 -6.90
N PRO A 71 -14.82 10.46 -7.80
CA PRO A 71 -14.43 11.68 -8.51
C PRO A 71 -13.96 12.83 -7.60
N ASN A 72 -14.68 13.08 -6.51
CA ASN A 72 -14.30 14.11 -5.54
C ASN A 72 -13.02 13.75 -4.74
N GLU A 73 -12.74 12.47 -4.50
CA GLU A 73 -11.46 12.04 -3.90
C GLU A 73 -10.29 12.33 -4.84
N ARG A 74 -10.45 11.97 -6.12
CA ARG A 74 -9.45 12.22 -7.16
C ARG A 74 -9.17 13.71 -7.34
N ALA A 75 -10.21 14.54 -7.41
CA ALA A 75 -10.08 15.99 -7.56
C ALA A 75 -9.35 16.63 -6.36
N ARG A 76 -9.64 16.19 -5.13
CA ARG A 76 -8.91 16.66 -3.93
C ARG A 76 -7.46 16.19 -3.94
N PHE A 77 -7.21 14.95 -4.34
CA PHE A 77 -5.84 14.42 -4.42
C PHE A 77 -5.00 15.21 -5.43
N GLU A 78 -5.53 15.50 -6.62
CA GLU A 78 -4.88 16.37 -7.61
C GLU A 78 -4.60 17.78 -7.08
N ASP A 79 -5.52 18.34 -6.28
CA ASP A 79 -5.29 19.63 -5.60
C ASP A 79 -4.12 19.56 -4.62
N LEU A 80 -4.02 18.49 -3.81
CA LEU A 80 -2.88 18.27 -2.91
C LEU A 80 -1.56 18.17 -3.68
N LEU A 81 -1.54 17.45 -4.81
CA LEU A 81 -0.34 17.37 -5.66
C LEU A 81 0.10 18.76 -6.15
N ARG A 82 -0.86 19.59 -6.61
CA ARG A 82 -0.58 20.96 -7.05
C ARG A 82 -0.05 21.83 -5.90
N ARG A 83 -0.69 21.80 -4.73
CA ARG A 83 -0.30 22.60 -3.56
C ARG A 83 1.10 22.27 -3.06
N GLY A 84 1.45 20.98 -3.04
CA GLY A 84 2.77 20.52 -2.60
C GLY A 84 3.87 20.60 -3.67
N GLY A 85 3.53 20.94 -4.93
CA GLY A 85 4.46 20.83 -6.06
C GLY A 85 4.98 19.40 -6.24
N LEU A 86 4.10 18.42 -6.06
CA LEU A 86 4.45 17.00 -5.98
C LEU A 86 4.20 16.26 -7.29
N SER A 87 5.16 15.42 -7.65
CA SER A 87 5.11 14.56 -8.83
C SER A 87 5.28 13.09 -8.45
N CYS A 88 4.55 12.21 -9.11
CA CYS A 88 4.62 10.77 -8.88
C CYS A 88 5.88 10.17 -9.54
N ALA A 89 6.79 9.59 -8.74
CA ALA A 89 8.03 8.97 -9.24
C ALA A 89 7.76 7.87 -10.27
N TYR A 90 6.78 7.01 -10.00
CA TYR A 90 6.44 5.91 -10.90
C TYR A 90 6.03 6.42 -12.29
N ARG A 91 5.16 7.43 -12.34
CA ARG A 91 4.71 8.07 -13.59
C ARG A 91 5.83 8.85 -14.27
N HIS A 92 6.74 9.46 -13.51
CA HIS A 92 7.91 10.14 -14.04
C HIS A 92 8.82 9.18 -14.81
N VAL A 93 9.03 7.96 -14.30
CA VAL A 93 9.91 6.95 -14.92
C VAL A 93 9.21 6.16 -16.02
N HIS A 94 7.98 5.70 -15.78
CA HIS A 94 7.29 4.72 -16.64
C HIS A 94 6.26 5.36 -17.58
N GLY A 95 6.05 6.68 -17.48
CA GLY A 95 5.13 7.43 -18.30
C GLY A 95 3.69 7.45 -17.77
N PRO A 96 2.85 8.36 -18.31
CA PRO A 96 1.51 8.65 -17.79
C PRO A 96 0.48 7.53 -17.96
N CYS A 97 0.74 6.58 -18.87
CA CYS A 97 -0.21 5.52 -19.22
C CYS A 97 0.18 4.12 -18.70
N ALA A 98 1.32 3.95 -18.02
CA ALA A 98 1.72 2.68 -17.44
C ALA A 98 0.68 2.14 -16.42
N ARG A 99 0.39 0.84 -16.42
CA ARG A 99 -0.74 0.24 -15.68
C ARG A 99 -0.25 -0.91 -14.82
N HIS A 100 -0.10 -0.71 -13.51
CA HIS A 100 0.24 -1.78 -12.57
C HIS A 100 -0.45 -1.59 -11.22
N ALA A 101 -0.77 -2.72 -10.59
CA ALA A 101 -1.50 -2.80 -9.34
C ALA A 101 -0.57 -2.60 -8.14
N SER A 102 -0.94 -1.74 -7.20
CA SER A 102 -0.38 -1.78 -5.86
C SER A 102 -1.35 -2.37 -4.85
N TRP A 103 -2.64 -2.47 -5.18
CA TRP A 103 -3.67 -3.12 -4.38
C TRP A 103 -4.52 -4.06 -5.25
N MET A 104 -4.96 -5.18 -4.67
CA MET A 104 -5.90 -6.08 -5.32
C MET A 104 -7.03 -6.50 -4.40
N GLY A 105 -8.25 -6.44 -4.94
CA GLY A 105 -9.43 -6.84 -4.20
C GLY A 105 -9.49 -8.35 -3.93
N HIS A 106 -10.14 -8.68 -2.83
CA HIS A 106 -10.27 -10.06 -2.36
C HIS A 106 -11.04 -10.94 -3.36
N GLU A 107 -10.50 -12.11 -3.69
CA GLU A 107 -11.08 -13.03 -4.70
C GLU A 107 -12.34 -13.78 -4.23
N GLY A 108 -12.70 -13.67 -2.94
CA GLY A 108 -13.85 -14.34 -2.32
C GLY A 108 -13.56 -15.78 -1.90
N VAL A 109 -14.37 -16.37 -1.01
CA VAL A 109 -14.09 -17.72 -0.46
C VAL A 109 -14.85 -18.83 -1.21
N HIS A 110 -15.99 -18.56 -1.88
CA HIS A 110 -16.86 -19.65 -2.41
C HIS A 110 -17.55 -19.40 -3.77
N MET A 111 -17.31 -18.28 -4.45
CA MET A 111 -17.71 -18.02 -5.84
C MET A 111 -16.71 -17.00 -6.40
N VAL A 112 -16.60 -16.85 -7.74
CA VAL A 112 -15.79 -15.77 -8.35
C VAL A 112 -16.15 -14.45 -7.67
N GLY A 113 -15.27 -13.95 -6.81
CA GLY A 113 -15.53 -12.76 -6.02
C GLY A 113 -15.76 -11.58 -6.92
N ARG A 114 -16.66 -10.68 -6.50
CA ARG A 114 -16.97 -9.42 -7.22
C ARG A 114 -15.71 -8.63 -7.62
N TYR A 115 -14.63 -8.79 -6.85
CA TYR A 115 -13.35 -8.12 -7.06
C TYR A 115 -12.25 -9.01 -7.67
N ARG A 116 -12.56 -10.21 -8.17
CA ARG A 116 -11.57 -11.05 -8.86
C ARG A 116 -10.99 -10.28 -10.07
N GLY A 117 -9.66 -10.20 -10.14
CA GLY A 117 -8.96 -9.41 -11.16
C GLY A 117 -9.20 -7.89 -11.09
N LYS A 118 -9.80 -7.39 -10.01
CA LYS A 118 -9.99 -5.95 -9.80
C LYS A 118 -8.86 -5.41 -8.95
N TRP A 119 -8.13 -4.44 -9.51
CA TRP A 119 -6.96 -3.85 -8.87
C TRP A 119 -6.97 -2.33 -9.01
N MET A 120 -6.24 -1.69 -8.09
CA MET A 120 -5.98 -0.26 -8.07
C MET A 120 -4.49 0.01 -7.83
N ARG A 121 -4.04 1.21 -8.19
CA ARG A 121 -2.75 1.77 -7.77
C ARG A 121 -3.01 2.84 -6.72
N LEU A 122 -2.84 2.46 -5.46
CA LEU A 122 -3.12 3.27 -4.27
C LEU A 122 -1.85 3.71 -3.54
N ASP A 123 -0.72 3.06 -3.81
CA ASP A 123 0.55 3.28 -3.16
C ASP A 123 1.47 4.11 -4.03
N TYR A 124 2.04 5.17 -3.45
CA TYR A 124 2.80 6.18 -4.20
C TYR A 124 4.14 6.48 -3.53
N PHE A 125 5.08 6.94 -4.34
CA PHE A 125 6.09 7.91 -3.93
C PHE A 125 5.81 9.21 -4.70
N LEU A 126 5.46 10.26 -3.96
CA LEU A 126 5.25 11.61 -4.46
C LEU A 126 6.41 12.49 -4.00
N LEU A 127 7.03 13.20 -4.93
CA LEU A 127 8.27 13.91 -4.68
C LEU A 127 8.13 15.36 -5.13
N GLN A 128 8.75 16.27 -4.39
CA GLN A 128 8.99 17.61 -4.92
C GLN A 128 9.86 17.54 -6.18
N GLU A 129 9.58 18.41 -7.14
CA GLU A 129 10.19 18.39 -8.48
C GLU A 129 11.73 18.33 -8.48
N GLN A 130 12.36 18.98 -7.51
CA GLN A 130 13.82 18.95 -7.31
C GLN A 130 14.39 17.54 -7.06
N LEU A 131 13.61 16.59 -6.56
CA LEU A 131 14.08 15.21 -6.37
C LEU A 131 13.94 14.36 -7.64
N LEU A 132 13.13 14.77 -8.62
CA LEU A 132 12.86 13.96 -9.82
C LEU A 132 14.13 13.64 -10.60
N ARG A 133 15.05 14.60 -10.71
CA ARG A 133 16.37 14.42 -11.36
C ARG A 133 17.26 13.34 -10.71
N ARG A 134 16.95 12.92 -9.48
CA ARG A 134 17.66 11.88 -8.74
C ARG A 134 16.95 10.53 -8.79
N VAL A 135 15.74 10.45 -9.35
CA VAL A 135 15.00 9.19 -9.44
C VAL A 135 15.67 8.29 -10.47
N ARG A 136 16.13 7.13 -10.02
CA ARG A 136 16.64 6.09 -10.92
C ARG A 136 15.47 5.33 -11.53
N ALA A 137 15.49 5.17 -12.85
CA ALA A 137 14.53 4.30 -13.53
C ALA A 137 14.72 2.84 -13.11
N ASP A 138 15.98 2.43 -12.96
CA ASP A 138 16.35 1.13 -12.42
C ASP A 138 15.97 1.03 -10.93
N GLY A 139 15.18 0.01 -10.60
CA GLY A 139 14.68 -0.27 -9.26
C GLY A 139 13.46 0.54 -8.80
N THR A 140 13.17 1.72 -9.38
CA THR A 140 11.93 2.45 -9.09
C THR A 140 10.75 1.79 -9.82
N GLY A 141 9.74 1.34 -9.08
CA GLY A 141 8.65 0.57 -9.68
C GLY A 141 7.65 0.02 -8.69
N ILE A 142 6.79 -0.86 -9.19
CA ILE A 142 5.81 -1.63 -8.43
C ILE A 142 6.09 -3.10 -8.68
N LEU A 143 6.17 -3.94 -7.67
CA LEU A 143 6.62 -5.33 -7.86
C LEU A 143 5.70 -6.12 -8.82
N SER A 144 4.40 -5.79 -8.87
CA SER A 144 3.43 -6.37 -9.82
C SER A 144 3.75 -6.09 -11.29
N GLN A 145 4.58 -5.08 -11.59
CA GLN A 145 5.00 -4.75 -12.96
C GLN A 145 5.79 -5.86 -13.65
N ARG A 146 6.30 -6.83 -12.88
CA ARG A 146 7.05 -7.99 -13.37
C ARG A 146 6.16 -9.11 -13.90
N PHE A 147 4.84 -8.98 -13.76
CA PHE A 147 3.86 -10.00 -14.09
C PHE A 147 2.85 -9.47 -15.10
N ALA A 148 2.36 -10.31 -16.00
CA ALA A 148 1.26 -9.93 -16.88
C ALA A 148 -0.02 -9.74 -16.06
N GLU A 149 -0.88 -8.81 -16.47
CA GLU A 149 -2.16 -8.55 -15.78
C GLU A 149 -3.03 -9.81 -15.64
N ALA A 150 -2.97 -10.72 -16.62
CA ALA A 150 -3.66 -12.00 -16.59
C ALA A 150 -3.16 -12.95 -15.48
N GLU A 151 -1.89 -12.84 -15.06
CA GLU A 151 -1.34 -13.61 -13.94
C GLU A 151 -1.81 -13.04 -12.60
N LEU A 152 -2.19 -11.77 -12.56
CA LEU A 152 -2.58 -11.09 -11.33
C LEU A 152 -4.02 -11.43 -10.91
N VAL A 153 -4.82 -12.16 -11.69
CA VAL A 153 -6.27 -12.35 -11.45
C VAL A 153 -6.63 -12.89 -10.05
N GLN A 154 -5.71 -13.59 -9.38
CA GLN A 154 -5.90 -14.23 -8.06
C GLN A 154 -5.02 -13.67 -6.94
N ARG A 155 -4.55 -12.42 -7.04
CA ARG A 155 -3.64 -11.81 -6.06
C ARG A 155 -2.42 -12.70 -5.81
N ASP A 156 -1.57 -12.77 -6.83
CA ASP A 156 -0.39 -13.64 -6.84
C ASP A 156 0.59 -13.30 -5.70
N THR A 157 0.90 -14.29 -4.86
CA THR A 157 1.79 -14.12 -3.69
C THR A 157 3.22 -13.73 -4.09
N ARG A 158 3.65 -13.99 -5.33
CA ARG A 158 4.97 -13.59 -5.85
C ARG A 158 5.17 -12.07 -5.91
N CYS A 159 4.08 -11.29 -5.96
CA CYS A 159 4.16 -9.83 -5.93
C CYS A 159 3.43 -9.18 -4.76
N PHE A 160 2.43 -9.83 -4.16
CA PHE A 160 1.69 -9.28 -3.02
C PHE A 160 2.23 -9.73 -1.66
N LEU A 161 3.13 -10.73 -1.62
CA LEU A 161 3.90 -11.13 -0.42
C LEU A 161 3.06 -11.38 0.85
N GLY A 162 1.80 -11.81 0.70
CA GLY A 162 0.88 -12.08 1.81
C GLY A 162 -0.02 -10.91 2.21
N SER A 163 0.16 -9.73 1.62
CA SER A 163 -0.73 -8.57 1.77
C SER A 163 -1.76 -8.51 0.61
N ASP A 164 -2.78 -7.67 0.72
CA ASP A 164 -3.57 -7.20 -0.43
C ASP A 164 -2.91 -6.03 -1.16
N HIS A 165 -1.81 -5.52 -0.62
CA HIS A 165 -0.92 -4.56 -1.26
C HIS A 165 0.40 -5.18 -1.75
N CYS A 166 0.90 -4.65 -2.86
CA CYS A 166 2.14 -5.03 -3.49
C CYS A 166 3.20 -3.95 -3.22
N PRO A 167 4.47 -4.31 -2.92
CA PRO A 167 5.53 -3.34 -2.67
C PRO A 167 5.73 -2.34 -3.81
N VAL A 168 5.83 -1.07 -3.44
CA VAL A 168 6.31 0.02 -4.30
C VAL A 168 7.72 0.41 -3.88
N THR A 169 8.57 0.73 -4.85
CA THR A 169 9.99 1.03 -4.61
C THR A 169 10.36 2.35 -5.27
N LEU A 170 11.13 3.16 -4.54
CA LEU A 170 11.79 4.36 -5.03
C LEU A 170 13.29 4.19 -4.85
N VAL A 171 14.05 4.42 -5.90
CA VAL A 171 15.51 4.46 -5.85
C VAL A 171 15.98 5.86 -6.22
N LEU A 172 16.78 6.46 -5.34
CA LEU A 172 17.37 7.78 -5.53
C LEU A 172 18.89 7.66 -5.68
N GLU A 173 19.45 8.41 -6.62
CA GLU A 173 20.88 8.67 -6.66
C GLU A 173 21.32 9.39 -5.39
N ALA A 174 22.49 9.02 -4.86
CA ALA A 174 23.10 9.74 -3.75
C ALA A 174 23.34 11.21 -4.14
N ALA A 175 23.29 12.12 -3.17
CA ALA A 175 23.68 13.49 -3.43
C ALA A 175 25.20 13.48 -3.70
N GLY A 176 25.62 13.88 -4.90
CA GLY A 176 27.04 14.08 -5.18
C GLY A 176 27.59 15.16 -4.26
N GLY A 177 28.37 14.77 -3.24
CA GLY A 177 29.06 15.71 -2.35
C GLY A 177 28.78 15.58 -0.84
N GLY A 178 28.62 14.37 -0.29
CA GLY A 178 28.69 14.13 1.15
C GLY A 178 29.53 12.90 1.42
N GLU A 179 30.61 13.07 2.19
CA GLU A 179 31.38 11.99 2.79
C GLU A 179 30.40 10.92 3.33
N ARG A 180 30.57 9.67 2.92
CA ARG A 180 29.82 8.54 3.50
C ARG A 180 30.06 8.64 5.01
N ALA A 181 29.00 8.82 5.81
CA ALA A 181 29.11 8.73 7.26
C ALA A 181 29.90 7.44 7.56
N PRO A 182 30.95 7.50 8.41
CA PRO A 182 31.78 6.33 8.66
C PRO A 182 30.86 5.18 9.04
N GLU A 183 31.10 4.01 8.44
CA GLU A 183 30.40 2.80 8.85
C GLU A 183 30.48 2.70 10.37
N PRO A 184 29.36 2.40 11.06
CA PRO A 184 29.45 2.11 12.49
C PRO A 184 30.52 1.03 12.66
N PRO A 185 31.40 1.15 13.68
CA PRO A 185 32.43 0.14 13.90
C PRO A 185 31.75 -1.22 13.90
N ALA A 186 32.29 -2.16 13.11
CA ALA A 186 31.82 -3.52 13.10
C ALA A 186 31.61 -3.93 14.55
N ALA A 187 30.37 -4.24 14.92
CA ALA A 187 30.09 -4.77 16.24
C ALA A 187 31.02 -5.97 16.36
N ASN A 188 31.95 -5.90 17.32
CA ASN A 188 32.78 -7.03 17.65
C ASN A 188 31.84 -8.23 17.74
N ALA A 189 32.08 -9.24 16.92
CA ALA A 189 31.46 -10.54 17.07
C ALA A 189 31.93 -11.10 18.41
N ALA A 190 31.32 -10.61 19.50
CA ALA A 190 31.18 -11.39 20.70
C ALA A 190 30.27 -12.54 20.27
N THR A 191 30.89 -13.70 20.08
CA THR A 191 30.22 -14.98 20.12
C THR A 191 29.42 -15.00 21.41
N ALA A 192 28.13 -14.68 21.31
CA ALA A 192 27.19 -15.12 22.32
C ALA A 192 27.05 -16.62 22.10
N ASP A 193 27.83 -17.38 22.87
CA ASP A 193 27.53 -18.77 23.13
C ASP A 193 26.09 -18.79 23.67
N TYR A 194 25.17 -19.23 22.83
CA TYR A 194 23.83 -19.58 23.26
C TYR A 194 23.96 -20.92 24.00
N ASP A 195 24.04 -20.85 25.32
CA ASP A 195 23.86 -22.01 26.18
C ASP A 195 22.43 -22.53 25.97
N ASP A 196 22.34 -23.65 25.28
CA ASP A 196 21.15 -24.43 24.98
C ASP A 196 20.84 -25.35 26.17
N ASP A 197 20.46 -24.78 27.32
CA ASP A 197 20.06 -25.57 28.50
C ASP A 197 19.30 -24.69 29.52
N ASP A 198 18.09 -24.21 29.19
CA ASP A 198 17.10 -23.88 30.23
C ASP A 198 15.66 -23.84 29.70
N TYR A 199 15.12 -25.03 29.39
CA TYR A 199 13.69 -25.29 29.56
C TYR A 199 13.54 -26.61 30.31
N ALA A 200 13.82 -26.53 31.61
CA ALA A 200 13.36 -27.53 32.56
C ALA A 200 11.84 -27.69 32.43
N THR A 201 11.45 -28.96 32.31
CA THR A 201 10.10 -29.47 32.28
C THR A 201 9.38 -29.14 33.59
N ASP A 202 8.32 -28.35 33.53
CA ASP A 202 7.32 -28.34 34.59
C ASP A 202 6.37 -29.53 34.37
N ASP A 203 6.54 -30.52 35.25
CA ASP A 203 5.63 -31.62 35.48
C ASP A 203 4.20 -31.10 35.75
N TYR A 204 3.24 -31.55 34.94
CA TYR A 204 1.85 -31.67 35.39
C TYR A 204 1.43 -33.13 35.21
N ASP A 205 1.76 -33.92 36.23
CA ASP A 205 1.22 -35.26 36.43
C ASP A 205 -0.29 -35.17 36.69
N GLY A 206 -1.05 -35.87 35.86
CA GLY A 206 -2.50 -35.95 35.95
C GLY A 206 -3.04 -37.15 35.17
N ALA A 207 -2.62 -38.35 35.57
CA ALA A 207 -3.19 -39.60 35.08
C ALA A 207 -4.69 -39.66 35.42
N GLY A 208 -5.53 -39.86 34.39
CA GLY A 208 -6.96 -40.14 34.52
C GLY A 208 -7.43 -40.91 33.29
N ALA A 209 -7.78 -42.17 33.52
CA ALA A 209 -8.13 -43.21 32.57
C ALA A 209 -9.12 -42.80 31.44
N LEU A 210 -8.90 -43.41 30.28
CA LEU A 210 -9.91 -43.62 29.25
C LEU A 210 -11.02 -44.51 29.82
N ASP A 211 -12.27 -44.08 29.70
CA ASP A 211 -13.40 -44.98 29.58
C ASP A 211 -14.40 -44.42 28.55
N ASP A 212 -14.81 -45.35 27.70
CA ASP A 212 -15.86 -45.32 26.69
C ASP A 212 -17.24 -45.08 27.33
N ASP A 213 -18.05 -44.20 26.76
CA ASP A 213 -19.51 -44.36 26.69
C ASP A 213 -20.14 -43.23 25.85
N GLY A 214 -20.89 -43.61 24.82
CA GLY A 214 -21.53 -42.69 23.90
C GLY A 214 -22.79 -41.99 24.46
N ALA A 215 -23.14 -40.84 23.88
CA ALA A 215 -24.51 -40.45 23.54
C ALA A 215 -24.59 -39.02 22.96
N ALA A 216 -25.20 -38.95 21.78
CA ALA A 216 -26.22 -37.98 21.34
C ALA A 216 -25.99 -36.45 21.36
N ASP A 217 -26.16 -35.87 20.16
CA ASP A 217 -26.92 -34.65 19.84
C ASP A 217 -26.75 -33.37 20.68
N ARG A 218 -26.25 -32.28 20.03
CA ARG A 218 -27.02 -31.03 19.76
C ARG A 218 -26.19 -29.92 19.07
N PRO A 219 -26.86 -28.90 18.47
CA PRO A 219 -26.35 -28.13 17.34
C PRO A 219 -25.67 -26.80 17.73
N TRP A 220 -24.88 -26.28 16.79
CA TRP A 220 -24.16 -25.01 16.86
C TRP A 220 -25.08 -23.82 16.55
N HIS A 221 -25.03 -22.81 17.41
CA HIS A 221 -25.48 -21.43 17.15
C HIS A 221 -24.34 -20.61 16.57
#